data_AF-A0A934YSF1-F1
#
_entry.id   AF-A0A934YSF1-F1
#
_cell.length_a   1.000
_cell.length_b   1.000
_cell.length_c   1.000
_cell.angle_alpha   90.00
_cell.angle_beta   90.00
_cell.angle_gamma   90.00
#
_symmetry.space_group_name_H-M   'P 1'
#
loop_
_entity.id
_entity.type
_entity.pdbx_description
1 polymer ?
#
loop_
_entity_poly.entity_id
_entity_poly.type
_entity_poly.pdbx_seq_one_letter_code
_entity_poly.pdbx_strand_id
1 'polypeptide(L)'
;MARPHHLTGLLALPLVLLLAPGCRSTGSEGAAAGSSSSAPPPASPAALASGGPDAAPTVDPAHLAERRRLAGAAAPRPALDGVTTPAITAALREPERAWSLLTAPTTPYLERRALAYQWKSTFQLDYLPRLTRALTQLRPEAAAHGWGLDPHPDPLADPLAAALARGRGGPTDADGSRVTSVFGVPWTARRLPDGRRDYPLTWEEEAAAPWPWQVHRTLEELFTSLFPRSTGSSQLAAERAWLEACATLPWASDDDASILVEASLGARRVKTQLVMGLWHAISVSAAHPRAAVLVSRSVADAAYAWDAPESQVVAEVITVDVMASSNWAAREHAAYGLRRLARRSRGGVDEKLPPPSTAILAALVLSQDPAAGDSWKRLYVYGFSALEAMAAPPFVPDRTIAPSGPAAAARADELARWFVTNRASLEAESTARKKTLDPARRALQQLVFNASRRGR
;
A
#
# COMPACT_ATOMS: atom_id res chain seq x y z
N MET A 1 -18.64 -41.19 53.74
CA MET A 1 -17.95 -39.87 53.63
C MET A 1 -16.94 -39.99 52.50
N ALA A 2 -16.97 -39.32 51.36
CA ALA A 2 -17.84 -38.29 50.79
C ALA A 2 -18.13 -38.69 49.31
N ARG A 3 -19.23 -38.14 48.76
CA ARG A 3 -19.94 -38.60 47.54
C ARG A 3 -19.26 -38.21 46.22
N PRO A 4 -19.54 -38.94 45.11
CA PRO A 4 -19.24 -38.53 43.75
C PRO A 4 -20.42 -37.78 43.11
N HIS A 5 -20.15 -36.89 42.15
CA HIS A 5 -21.16 -36.38 41.22
C HIS A 5 -20.69 -36.58 39.77
N HIS A 6 -21.45 -37.41 39.07
CA HIS A 6 -21.56 -37.48 37.63
C HIS A 6 -22.06 -36.14 37.06
N LEU A 7 -21.66 -35.81 35.82
CA LEU A 7 -22.60 -35.39 34.79
C LEU A 7 -22.00 -35.56 33.39
N THR A 8 -22.54 -36.57 32.72
CA THR A 8 -22.49 -36.87 31.29
C THR A 8 -23.31 -35.85 30.51
N GLY A 9 -22.87 -35.47 29.31
CA GLY A 9 -23.62 -34.56 28.43
C GLY A 9 -23.12 -34.60 26.99
N LEU A 10 -23.47 -35.67 26.29
CA LEU A 10 -23.47 -35.79 24.82
C LEU A 10 -24.47 -34.78 24.24
N LEU A 11 -24.10 -34.07 23.17
CA LEU A 11 -25.02 -33.73 22.08
C LEU A 11 -24.24 -33.63 20.76
N ALA A 12 -24.59 -34.54 19.86
CA ALA A 12 -24.23 -34.56 18.45
C ALA A 12 -25.43 -34.10 17.60
N LEU A 13 -25.16 -33.82 16.32
CA LEU A 13 -26.06 -33.62 15.14
C LEU A 13 -26.45 -32.17 14.78
N PRO A 14 -26.81 -31.88 13.50
CA PRO A 14 -26.27 -32.41 12.24
C PRO A 14 -26.06 -31.35 11.12
N LEU A 15 -25.44 -31.86 10.05
CA LEU A 15 -25.32 -31.37 8.67
C LEU A 15 -26.68 -31.07 7.97
N VAL A 16 -26.81 -29.97 7.21
CA VAL A 16 -27.71 -29.91 6.03
C VAL A 16 -27.15 -28.99 4.93
N LEU A 17 -26.96 -29.60 3.75
CA LEU A 17 -26.79 -29.05 2.40
C LEU A 17 -28.17 -28.74 1.81
N LEU A 18 -28.35 -27.65 1.06
CA LEU A 18 -29.43 -27.56 0.05
C LEU A 18 -29.10 -26.56 -1.07
N LEU A 19 -29.23 -27.06 -2.30
CA LEU A 19 -29.17 -26.39 -3.60
C LEU A 19 -30.59 -26.04 -4.08
N ALA A 20 -30.79 -24.80 -4.56
CA ALA A 20 -31.68 -24.31 -5.66
C ALA A 20 -33.21 -24.66 -5.62
N PRO A 21 -34.10 -24.18 -6.54
CA PRO A 21 -34.12 -23.05 -7.50
C PRO A 21 -35.42 -22.16 -7.46
N GLY A 22 -35.41 -21.02 -8.16
CA GLY A 22 -36.45 -20.55 -9.11
C GLY A 22 -37.90 -20.14 -8.70
N CYS A 23 -38.33 -19.02 -9.31
CA CYS A 23 -39.68 -18.67 -9.84
C CYS A 23 -40.70 -17.79 -9.05
N ARG A 24 -40.90 -16.58 -9.65
CA ARG A 24 -42.15 -15.86 -10.02
C ARG A 24 -43.21 -15.43 -8.96
N SER A 25 -43.31 -14.10 -8.83
CA SER A 25 -44.48 -13.23 -9.14
C SER A 25 -45.90 -13.65 -8.74
N THR A 26 -46.56 -12.82 -7.91
CA THR A 26 -47.88 -12.20 -8.15
C THR A 26 -48.00 -10.92 -7.30
N GLY A 27 -48.61 -9.86 -7.85
CA GLY A 27 -48.82 -8.58 -7.17
C GLY A 27 -50.20 -8.43 -6.51
N SER A 28 -50.36 -7.35 -5.74
CA SER A 28 -51.59 -6.54 -5.60
C SER A 28 -51.18 -5.20 -4.96
N GLU A 29 -51.30 -4.07 -5.66
CA GLU A 29 -52.40 -3.09 -5.51
C GLU A 29 -52.73 -2.68 -4.06
N GLY A 30 -52.43 -1.41 -3.77
CA GLY A 30 -52.81 -0.71 -2.54
C GLY A 30 -52.52 0.78 -2.72
N ALA A 31 -53.54 1.52 -3.15
CA ALA A 31 -53.52 2.94 -3.45
C ALA A 31 -53.32 3.82 -2.20
N ALA A 32 -52.53 4.88 -2.33
CA ALA A 32 -52.65 6.08 -1.51
C ALA A 32 -52.22 7.31 -2.32
N ALA A 33 -53.15 8.24 -2.47
CA ALA A 33 -52.95 9.54 -3.07
C ALA A 33 -52.18 10.49 -2.13
N GLY A 34 -51.42 11.43 -2.69
CA GLY A 34 -51.01 12.63 -1.97
C GLY A 34 -49.71 13.26 -2.44
N SER A 35 -49.84 14.45 -3.03
CA SER A 35 -48.84 15.54 -3.06
C SER A 35 -47.75 15.49 -4.15
N SER A 36 -48.14 16.08 -5.28
CA SER A 36 -47.26 16.59 -6.33
C SER A 36 -46.38 17.74 -5.82
N SER A 37 -45.07 17.50 -5.73
CA SER A 37 -44.03 18.53 -5.69
C SER A 37 -43.13 18.32 -6.90
N SER A 38 -43.17 19.24 -7.86
CA SER A 38 -42.32 19.19 -9.05
C SER A 38 -40.90 19.65 -8.70
N ALA A 39 -40.04 18.68 -8.38
CA ALA A 39 -38.60 18.92 -8.38
C ALA A 39 -38.06 18.83 -9.82
N PRO A 40 -37.22 19.78 -10.29
CA PRO A 40 -36.59 19.67 -11.60
C PRO A 40 -35.64 18.46 -11.61
N PRO A 41 -35.45 17.80 -12.76
CA PRO A 41 -34.55 16.65 -12.87
C PRO A 41 -33.11 17.06 -12.55
N PRO A 42 -32.31 16.21 -11.86
CA PRO A 42 -30.90 16.48 -11.68
C PRO A 42 -30.21 16.53 -13.04
N ALA A 43 -29.50 17.62 -13.28
CA ALA A 43 -28.70 17.81 -14.49
C ALA A 43 -27.73 16.64 -14.67
N SER A 44 -27.67 16.11 -15.90
CA SER A 44 -26.70 15.10 -16.30
C SER A 44 -25.27 15.56 -15.98
N PRO A 45 -24.38 14.69 -15.44
CA PRO A 45 -23.01 15.04 -15.08
C PRO A 45 -22.07 15.18 -16.31
N ALA A 46 -22.61 15.46 -17.50
CA ALA A 46 -21.87 15.49 -18.75
C ALA A 46 -21.38 16.90 -19.18
N ALA A 47 -21.57 17.95 -18.36
CA ALA A 47 -21.31 19.33 -18.76
C ALA A 47 -20.28 20.11 -17.90
N LEU A 48 -19.39 19.42 -17.17
CA LEU A 48 -18.31 20.06 -16.38
C LEU A 48 -16.88 19.70 -16.83
N ALA A 49 -16.71 19.02 -17.97
CA ALA A 49 -15.41 18.55 -18.44
C ALA A 49 -14.76 19.44 -19.53
N SER A 50 -14.83 20.76 -19.39
CA SER A 50 -14.14 21.71 -20.29
C SER A 50 -13.16 22.67 -19.57
N GLY A 51 -12.82 22.38 -18.32
CA GLY A 51 -11.60 22.92 -17.72
C GLY A 51 -10.40 22.16 -18.30
N GLY A 52 -9.70 22.74 -19.27
CA GLY A 52 -8.43 22.20 -19.74
C GLY A 52 -7.48 22.00 -18.54
N PRO A 53 -6.55 21.03 -18.59
CA PRO A 53 -5.55 20.89 -17.54
C PRO A 53 -4.78 22.21 -17.46
N ASP A 54 -4.95 22.96 -16.38
CA ASP A 54 -4.12 24.13 -16.10
C ASP A 54 -2.67 23.69 -16.27
N ALA A 55 -1.99 24.32 -17.23
CA ALA A 55 -0.62 23.99 -17.56
C ALA A 55 0.18 24.10 -16.27
N ALA A 56 0.75 22.96 -15.83
CA ALA A 56 1.57 22.95 -14.63
C ALA A 56 2.59 24.08 -14.73
N PRO A 57 2.79 24.90 -13.66
CA PRO A 57 3.75 25.98 -13.70
C PRO A 57 5.07 25.43 -14.19
N THR A 58 5.50 25.91 -15.35
CA THR A 58 6.68 25.39 -16.03
C THR A 58 7.86 26.01 -15.31
N VAL A 59 8.45 25.26 -14.38
CA VAL A 59 9.65 25.74 -13.67
C VAL A 59 10.73 25.97 -14.72
N ASP A 60 11.28 27.18 -14.73
CA ASP A 60 12.33 27.57 -15.67
C ASP A 60 13.51 26.57 -15.60
N PRO A 61 13.86 25.90 -16.71
CA PRO A 61 15.00 24.99 -16.76
C PRO A 61 16.31 25.63 -16.28
N ALA A 62 16.50 26.94 -16.49
CA ALA A 62 17.67 27.66 -16.01
C ALA A 62 17.68 27.75 -14.47
N HIS A 63 16.53 28.04 -13.85
CA HIS A 63 16.38 28.02 -12.39
C HIS A 63 16.66 26.62 -11.83
N LEU A 64 16.12 25.57 -12.45
CA LEU A 64 16.41 24.18 -12.02
C LEU A 64 17.89 23.81 -12.12
N ALA A 65 18.56 24.23 -13.20
CA ALA A 65 19.99 23.99 -13.38
C ALA A 65 20.82 24.71 -12.30
N GLU A 66 20.46 25.97 -11.98
CA GLU A 66 21.12 26.74 -10.94
C GLU A 66 20.89 26.14 -9.55
N ARG A 67 19.66 25.75 -9.21
CA ARG A 67 19.33 25.05 -7.96
C ARG A 67 20.16 23.77 -7.80
N ARG A 68 20.32 22.98 -8.86
CA ARG A 68 21.17 21.77 -8.84
C ARG A 68 22.65 22.10 -8.66
N ARG A 69 23.14 23.16 -9.31
CA ARG A 69 24.52 23.64 -9.15
C ARG A 69 24.79 24.07 -7.70
N LEU A 70 23.87 24.82 -7.10
CA LEU A 70 23.94 25.24 -5.70
C LEU A 70 23.92 24.05 -4.75
N ALA A 71 23.06 23.06 -4.98
CA ALA A 71 23.02 21.83 -4.20
C ALA A 71 24.35 21.05 -4.27
N GLY A 72 24.98 20.99 -5.45
CA GLY A 72 26.28 20.35 -5.63
C GLY A 72 27.46 21.12 -5.02
N ALA A 73 27.31 22.43 -4.83
CA ALA A 73 28.32 23.31 -4.23
C ALA A 73 28.08 23.58 -2.73
N ALA A 74 27.01 23.02 -2.14
CA ALA A 74 26.63 23.27 -0.76
C ALA A 74 27.66 22.72 0.24
N ALA A 75 27.72 23.37 1.41
CA ALA A 75 28.52 22.87 2.53
C ALA A 75 28.10 21.43 2.90
N PRO A 76 29.05 20.60 3.38
CA PRO A 76 28.71 19.25 3.82
C PRO A 76 27.69 19.32 4.96
N ARG A 77 26.71 18.42 4.93
CA ARG A 77 25.72 18.29 6.01
C ARG A 77 26.45 18.00 7.34
N PRO A 78 26.00 18.58 8.47
CA PRO A 78 26.63 18.33 9.76
C PRO A 78 26.62 16.85 10.15
N ALA A 79 27.67 16.40 10.85
CA ALA A 79 27.73 15.07 11.44
C ALA A 79 26.71 14.98 12.59
N LEU A 80 25.76 14.03 12.51
CA LEU A 80 24.63 13.91 13.45
C LEU A 80 24.96 13.10 14.72
N ASP A 81 25.99 12.26 14.65
CA ASP A 81 26.46 11.38 15.72
C ASP A 81 27.13 12.13 16.87
N GLY A 82 27.82 13.25 16.58
CA GLY A 82 28.47 14.08 17.58
C GLY A 82 27.58 15.13 18.27
N VAL A 83 26.35 15.34 17.80
CA VAL A 83 25.46 16.39 18.33
C VAL A 83 24.85 15.92 19.63
N THR A 84 25.35 16.46 20.75
CA THR A 84 24.83 16.17 22.09
C THR A 84 24.37 17.45 22.76
N THR A 85 23.07 17.56 23.02
CA THR A 85 22.48 18.63 23.84
C THR A 85 21.87 18.03 25.11
N PRO A 86 21.63 18.83 26.17
CA PRO A 86 20.89 18.35 27.35
C PRO A 86 19.52 17.78 26.98
N ALA A 87 18.85 18.37 25.98
CA ALA A 87 17.55 17.91 25.47
C ALA A 87 17.66 16.53 24.79
N ILE A 88 18.64 16.32 23.91
CA ILE A 88 18.89 15.01 23.27
C ILE A 88 19.25 13.96 24.32
N THR A 89 20.12 14.31 25.27
CA THR A 89 20.55 13.38 26.34
C THR A 89 19.37 12.92 27.20
N ALA A 90 18.46 13.84 27.53
CA ALA A 90 17.23 13.52 28.26
C ALA A 90 16.26 12.70 27.39
N ALA A 91 16.12 13.06 26.11
CA ALA A 91 15.26 12.38 25.15
C ALA A 91 15.65 10.91 24.93
N LEU A 92 16.94 10.61 24.79
CA LEU A 92 17.42 9.24 24.55
C LEU A 92 17.16 8.26 25.72
N ARG A 93 16.86 8.78 26.91
CA ARG A 93 16.52 7.97 28.10
C ARG A 93 15.02 7.72 28.24
N GLU A 94 14.18 8.57 27.65
CA GLU A 94 12.74 8.56 27.83
C GLU A 94 12.03 8.69 26.46
N PRO A 95 11.40 7.62 25.95
CA PRO A 95 10.76 7.63 24.64
C PRO A 95 9.73 8.75 24.41
N GLU A 96 8.96 9.16 25.43
CA GLU A 96 8.02 10.29 25.33
C GLU A 96 8.72 11.64 25.16
N ARG A 97 9.90 11.81 25.76
CA ARG A 97 10.72 13.01 25.57
C ARG A 97 11.34 13.02 24.18
N ALA A 98 11.81 11.86 23.71
CA ALA A 98 12.27 11.73 22.33
C ALA A 98 11.15 12.08 21.34
N TRP A 99 9.95 11.54 21.52
CA TRP A 99 8.82 11.86 20.68
C TRP A 99 8.50 13.37 20.70
N SER A 100 8.38 13.95 21.90
CA SER A 100 8.11 15.38 22.07
C SER A 100 9.14 16.26 21.37
N LEU A 101 10.43 15.94 21.53
CA LEU A 101 11.51 16.70 20.88
C LEU A 101 11.45 16.53 19.35
N LEU A 102 11.14 15.34 18.84
CA LEU A 102 11.02 15.11 17.40
C LEU A 102 9.89 15.91 16.78
N THR A 103 8.73 16.01 17.44
CA THR A 103 7.53 16.60 16.84
C THR A 103 7.31 18.07 17.20
N ALA A 104 7.98 18.62 18.21
CA ALA A 104 7.75 20.00 18.64
C ALA A 104 8.16 21.01 17.55
N PRO A 105 7.32 22.04 17.29
CA PRO A 105 7.63 23.09 16.30
C PRO A 105 8.88 23.91 16.64
N THR A 106 9.19 24.02 17.92
CA THR A 106 10.30 24.83 18.45
C THR A 106 11.64 24.11 18.44
N THR A 107 11.67 22.79 18.18
CA THR A 107 12.92 22.03 18.14
C THR A 107 13.74 22.44 16.91
N PRO A 108 15.02 22.85 17.09
CA PRO A 108 15.92 23.11 15.97
C PRO A 108 16.09 21.89 15.06
N TYR A 109 16.20 22.12 13.76
CA TYR A 109 16.29 21.02 12.78
C TYR A 109 17.49 20.08 13.04
N LEU A 110 18.64 20.64 13.40
CA LEU A 110 19.85 19.88 13.75
C LEU A 110 19.58 18.91 14.91
N GLU A 111 18.98 19.40 16.00
CA GLU A 111 18.66 18.56 17.16
C GLU A 111 17.63 17.49 16.81
N ARG A 112 16.64 17.83 15.99
CA ARG A 112 15.62 16.88 15.52
C ARG A 112 16.26 15.73 14.75
N ARG A 113 17.11 16.03 13.76
CA ARG A 113 17.81 15.05 12.92
C ARG A 113 18.80 14.22 13.74
N ALA A 114 19.57 14.87 14.61
CA ALA A 114 20.51 14.19 15.51
C ALA A 114 19.81 13.20 16.44
N LEU A 115 18.70 13.61 17.05
CA LEU A 115 17.91 12.71 17.90
C LEU A 115 17.41 11.50 17.11
N ALA A 116 16.82 11.69 15.92
CA ALA A 116 16.35 10.56 15.12
C ALA A 116 17.47 9.58 14.74
N TYR A 117 18.63 10.11 14.36
CA TYR A 117 19.80 9.31 14.04
C TYR A 117 20.27 8.46 15.23
N GLN A 118 20.37 9.08 16.42
CA GLN A 118 20.86 8.41 17.63
C GLN A 118 19.83 7.45 18.23
N TRP A 119 18.55 7.86 18.25
CA TRP A 119 17.45 7.11 18.86
C TRP A 119 17.15 5.80 18.14
N LYS A 120 17.51 5.67 16.86
CA LYS A 120 17.44 4.41 16.10
C LYS A 120 17.98 3.21 16.89
N SER A 121 19.12 3.37 17.57
CA SER A 121 19.80 2.28 18.27
C SER A 121 19.09 1.80 19.53
N THR A 122 18.27 2.66 20.14
CA THR A 122 17.51 2.40 21.36
C THR A 122 16.00 2.50 21.13
N PHE A 123 15.58 2.51 19.87
CA PHE A 123 14.18 2.66 19.50
C PHE A 123 13.39 1.45 19.97
N GLN A 124 12.36 1.71 20.77
CA GLN A 124 11.48 0.66 21.30
C GLN A 124 10.40 0.36 20.26
N LEU A 125 10.25 -0.92 19.89
CA LEU A 125 9.31 -1.33 18.84
C LEU A 125 7.85 -1.02 19.18
N ASP A 126 7.50 -0.87 20.46
CA ASP A 126 6.18 -0.45 20.90
C ASP A 126 5.82 0.98 20.46
N TYR A 127 6.81 1.81 20.08
CA TYR A 127 6.58 3.13 19.48
C TYR A 127 6.34 3.10 17.97
N LEU A 128 6.54 1.95 17.32
CA LEU A 128 6.37 1.81 15.87
C LEU A 128 4.94 2.16 15.40
N PRO A 129 3.85 1.79 16.10
CA PRO A 129 2.51 2.26 15.75
C PRO A 129 2.38 3.78 15.76
N ARG A 130 2.95 4.45 16.77
CA ARG A 130 2.90 5.92 16.89
C ARG A 130 3.67 6.58 15.75
N LEU A 131 4.87 6.10 15.45
CA LEU A 131 5.69 6.56 14.33
C LEU A 131 4.96 6.37 12.99
N THR A 132 4.35 5.22 12.77
CA THR A 132 3.69 4.92 11.50
C THR A 132 2.39 5.71 11.36
N ARG A 133 1.57 5.87 12.43
CA ARG A 133 0.39 6.76 12.42
C ARG A 133 0.77 8.19 12.09
N ALA A 134 1.85 8.69 12.67
CA ALA A 134 2.37 10.02 12.36
C ALA A 134 2.70 10.17 10.88
N LEU A 135 3.38 9.19 10.28
CA LEU A 135 3.68 9.20 8.84
C LEU A 135 2.41 9.07 7.97
N THR A 136 1.45 8.24 8.36
CA THR A 136 0.16 8.11 7.68
C THR A 136 -0.66 9.41 7.72
N GLN A 137 -0.49 10.24 8.74
CA GLN A 137 -1.07 11.58 8.79
C GLN A 137 -0.28 12.59 7.95
N LEU A 138 1.05 12.56 8.01
CA LEU A 138 1.91 13.52 7.32
C LEU A 138 1.97 13.31 5.80
N ARG A 139 1.93 12.08 5.30
CA ARG A 139 2.05 11.78 3.86
C ARG A 139 0.92 12.36 3.01
N PRO A 140 -0.38 12.20 3.36
CA PRO A 140 -1.47 12.83 2.62
C PRO A 140 -1.40 14.36 2.65
N GLU A 141 -1.09 14.94 3.82
CA GLU A 141 -0.94 16.40 3.97
C GLU A 141 0.23 16.94 3.13
N ALA A 142 1.35 16.22 3.12
CA ALA A 142 2.48 16.53 2.25
C ALA A 142 2.05 16.47 0.78
N ALA A 143 1.40 15.38 0.36
CA ALA A 143 0.94 15.24 -1.03
C ALA A 143 -0.04 16.36 -1.43
N ALA A 144 -0.96 16.75 -0.55
CA ALA A 144 -1.97 17.78 -0.84
C ALA A 144 -1.38 19.20 -0.89
N HIS A 145 -0.49 19.55 0.05
CA HIS A 145 -0.07 20.93 0.24
C HIS A 145 1.39 21.20 -0.12
N GLY A 146 2.21 20.17 -0.28
CA GLY A 146 3.66 20.34 -0.45
C GLY A 146 4.35 20.98 0.74
N TRP A 147 3.65 21.17 1.87
CA TRP A 147 4.03 22.10 2.94
C TRP A 147 4.33 23.52 2.41
N GLY A 148 3.68 23.90 1.30
CA GLY A 148 3.92 25.09 0.48
C GLY A 148 5.35 25.24 -0.05
N LEU A 149 6.01 24.11 -0.30
CA LEU A 149 7.26 24.01 -1.05
C LEU A 149 6.97 23.54 -2.47
N ASP A 150 7.76 23.98 -3.44
CA ASP A 150 7.77 23.42 -4.79
C ASP A 150 8.27 21.98 -4.78
N PRO A 151 7.93 21.17 -5.80
CA PRO A 151 8.45 19.81 -5.93
C PRO A 151 9.98 19.82 -6.02
N HIS A 152 10.64 18.77 -5.50
CA HIS A 152 12.09 18.63 -5.66
C HIS A 152 12.47 18.66 -7.16
N PRO A 153 13.55 19.36 -7.53
CA PRO A 153 14.00 19.51 -8.92
C PRO A 153 14.42 18.19 -9.59
N ASP A 154 14.68 17.16 -8.78
CA ASP A 154 14.91 15.79 -9.20
C ASP A 154 13.93 14.85 -8.47
N PRO A 155 12.85 14.39 -9.11
CA PRO A 155 11.85 13.54 -8.45
C PRO A 155 12.39 12.16 -8.08
N LEU A 156 13.54 11.73 -8.60
CA LEU A 156 14.15 10.44 -8.26
C LEU A 156 15.06 10.53 -7.03
N ALA A 157 15.61 11.72 -6.75
CA ALA A 157 16.53 11.94 -5.63
C ALA A 157 15.83 11.87 -4.26
N ASP A 158 14.52 12.12 -4.21
CA ASP A 158 13.76 12.12 -2.96
C ASP A 158 12.38 11.45 -3.10
N PRO A 159 12.16 10.29 -2.45
CA PRO A 159 10.86 9.62 -2.44
C PRO A 159 9.72 10.49 -1.90
N LEU A 160 10.01 11.37 -0.93
CA LEU A 160 9.01 12.33 -0.44
C LEU A 160 8.64 13.29 -1.58
N ALA A 161 9.61 13.76 -2.34
CA ALA A 161 9.35 14.66 -3.44
C ALA A 161 8.59 14.01 -4.60
N ALA A 162 8.83 12.72 -4.87
CA ALA A 162 8.00 11.97 -5.80
C ALA A 162 6.53 11.87 -5.33
N ALA A 163 6.28 11.88 -4.02
CA ALA A 163 4.93 11.97 -3.46
C ALA A 163 4.35 13.38 -3.60
N LEU A 164 5.13 14.43 -3.29
CA LEU A 164 4.73 15.84 -3.50
C LEU A 164 4.40 16.15 -4.97
N ALA A 165 5.16 15.59 -5.90
CA ALA A 165 4.99 15.79 -7.33
C ALA A 165 3.74 15.09 -7.90
N ARG A 166 3.24 14.05 -7.24
CA ARG A 166 2.02 13.31 -7.65
C ARG A 166 0.73 13.96 -7.15
N GLY A 167 0.80 14.79 -6.11
CA GLY A 167 -0.33 15.57 -5.59
C GLY A 167 -0.74 16.77 -6.45
N ARG A 168 -0.31 16.84 -7.72
CA ARG A 168 -0.65 17.92 -8.68
C ARG A 168 -2.11 17.90 -9.17
N GLY A 169 -3.04 17.31 -8.42
CA GLY A 169 -4.44 17.72 -8.50
C GLY A 169 -4.52 19.02 -7.72
N GLY A 170 -4.69 20.15 -8.41
CA GLY A 170 -4.55 21.50 -7.86
C GLY A 170 -5.31 21.78 -6.55
N PRO A 171 -5.07 22.95 -5.93
CA PRO A 171 -5.85 23.36 -4.78
C PRO A 171 -7.31 23.51 -5.23
N THR A 172 -8.19 22.56 -4.90
CA THR A 172 -9.64 22.82 -4.96
C THR A 172 -10.08 23.81 -3.89
N ASP A 173 -9.18 24.18 -2.96
CA ASP A 173 -9.40 25.27 -2.03
C ASP A 173 -8.45 26.43 -2.37
N ALA A 174 -8.81 27.20 -3.39
CA ALA A 174 -8.25 28.53 -3.64
C ALA A 174 -8.36 29.48 -2.42
N ASP A 175 -9.03 29.07 -1.34
CA ASP A 175 -9.22 29.90 -0.15
C ASP A 175 -8.10 29.82 0.90
N GLY A 176 -7.20 28.82 0.86
CA GLY A 176 -6.08 28.75 1.82
C GLY A 176 -6.50 28.79 3.30
N SER A 177 -7.77 28.47 3.59
CA SER A 177 -8.43 28.66 4.88
C SER A 177 -8.41 27.40 5.75
N ARG A 178 -7.95 26.26 5.20
CA ARG A 178 -7.89 25.01 5.95
C ARG A 178 -6.75 25.06 6.96
N VAL A 179 -7.13 25.30 8.22
CA VAL A 179 -6.28 25.01 9.39
C VAL A 179 -6.28 23.50 9.55
N THR A 180 -5.16 22.85 9.23
CA THR A 180 -4.97 21.44 9.56
C THR A 180 -4.19 21.33 10.86
N SER A 181 -4.61 20.45 11.76
CA SER A 181 -3.83 20.16 12.97
C SER A 181 -2.79 19.08 12.67
N VAL A 182 -1.50 19.40 12.82
CA VAL A 182 -0.39 18.45 12.71
C VAL A 182 0.13 18.20 14.13
N PHE A 183 -0.01 16.98 14.65
CA PHE A 183 0.31 16.62 16.04
C PHE A 183 -0.37 17.51 17.09
N GLY A 184 -1.61 17.94 16.85
CA GLY A 184 -2.33 18.83 17.77
C GLY A 184 -1.96 20.32 17.62
N VAL A 185 -0.95 20.64 16.81
CA VAL A 185 -0.55 22.02 16.54
C VAL A 185 -1.25 22.51 15.27
N PRO A 186 -2.02 23.62 15.32
CA PRO A 186 -2.64 24.16 14.13
C PRO A 186 -1.56 24.63 13.15
N TRP A 187 -1.67 24.15 11.92
CA TRP A 187 -0.86 24.54 10.79
C TRP A 187 -1.76 25.07 9.69
N THR A 188 -1.47 26.28 9.21
CA THR A 188 -2.12 26.88 8.05
C THR A 188 -1.09 27.06 6.96
N ALA A 189 -1.37 26.55 5.76
CA ALA A 189 -0.56 26.81 4.57
C ALA A 189 -0.38 28.32 4.32
N ARG A 190 -1.35 29.15 4.74
CA ARG A 190 -1.32 30.63 4.72
C ARG A 190 -0.22 31.29 5.57
N ARG A 191 0.52 30.57 6.42
CA ARG A 191 1.71 31.12 7.11
C ARG A 191 2.96 31.17 6.22
N LEU A 192 2.86 30.72 4.97
CA LEU A 192 3.91 30.92 3.98
C LEU A 192 3.64 32.26 3.27
N PRO A 193 4.56 33.24 3.36
CA PRO A 193 4.43 34.53 2.70
C PRO A 193 4.38 34.29 1.18
N ASP A 194 3.34 34.80 0.55
CA ASP A 194 3.16 35.02 -0.89
C ASP A 194 3.80 33.98 -1.81
N GLY A 195 3.26 32.76 -1.80
CA GLY A 195 3.55 31.73 -2.81
C GLY A 195 4.26 30.48 -2.27
N ARG A 196 4.45 29.51 -3.17
CA ARG A 196 5.28 28.33 -2.89
C ARG A 196 6.74 28.77 -2.83
N ARG A 197 7.49 28.20 -1.89
CA ARG A 197 8.94 28.41 -1.79
C ARG A 197 9.68 27.28 -2.51
N ASP A 198 10.89 27.54 -2.97
CA ASP A 198 11.75 26.49 -3.53
C ASP A 198 11.90 25.31 -2.56
N TYR A 199 11.97 24.09 -3.11
CA TYR A 199 12.29 22.89 -2.31
C TYR A 199 13.69 23.02 -1.69
N PRO A 200 13.89 22.80 -0.38
CA PRO A 200 15.18 22.95 0.27
C PRO A 200 16.19 21.90 -0.20
N LEU A 201 17.38 22.34 -0.62
CA LEU A 201 18.46 21.49 -1.14
C LEU A 201 19.74 21.55 -0.31
N THR A 202 19.98 22.66 0.40
CA THR A 202 21.13 22.81 1.32
C THR A 202 20.70 22.65 2.77
N TRP A 203 21.66 22.37 3.67
CA TRP A 203 21.35 22.22 5.10
C TRP A 203 20.68 23.45 5.70
N GLU A 204 21.13 24.65 5.33
CA GLU A 204 20.56 25.92 5.78
C GLU A 204 19.12 26.09 5.31
N GLU A 205 18.83 25.72 4.06
CA GLU A 205 17.47 25.74 3.52
C GLU A 205 16.58 24.70 4.22
N GLU A 206 17.10 23.48 4.45
CA GLU A 206 16.38 22.42 5.18
C GLU A 206 16.05 22.87 6.61
N ALA A 207 16.99 23.57 7.28
CA ALA A 207 16.81 24.11 8.63
C ALA A 207 15.82 25.30 8.68
N ALA A 208 15.68 26.05 7.59
CA ALA A 208 14.72 27.15 7.43
C ALA A 208 13.36 26.70 6.86
N ALA A 209 13.24 25.45 6.40
CA ALA A 209 12.02 24.90 5.82
C ALA A 209 10.87 24.85 6.85
N PRO A 210 9.61 24.72 6.41
CA PRO A 210 8.47 24.64 7.32
C PRO A 210 8.60 23.48 8.32
N TRP A 211 8.26 23.73 9.59
CA TRP A 211 8.40 22.72 10.64
C TRP A 211 7.71 21.37 10.32
N PRO A 212 6.53 21.28 9.67
CA PRO A 212 5.93 19.97 9.36
C PRO A 212 6.74 19.22 8.31
N TRP A 213 7.34 19.92 7.34
CA TRP A 213 8.27 19.30 6.38
C TRP A 213 9.48 18.73 7.13
N GLN A 214 10.05 19.50 8.06
CA GLN A 214 11.20 19.05 8.84
C GLN A 214 10.87 17.80 9.68
N VAL A 215 9.70 17.79 10.36
CA VAL A 215 9.24 16.62 11.12
C VAL A 215 9.00 15.43 10.21
N HIS A 216 8.32 15.62 9.07
CA HIS A 216 8.07 14.55 8.12
C HIS A 216 9.37 13.91 7.61
N ARG A 217 10.34 14.73 7.18
CA ARG A 217 11.67 14.24 6.77
C ARG A 217 12.34 13.43 7.87
N THR A 218 12.36 13.95 9.08
CA THR A 218 13.02 13.27 10.19
C THR A 218 12.34 11.95 10.55
N LEU A 219 11.01 11.90 10.57
CA LEU A 219 10.27 10.67 10.88
C LEU A 219 10.41 9.61 9.77
N GLU A 220 10.43 10.01 8.50
CA GLU A 220 10.71 9.09 7.37
C GLU A 220 12.13 8.54 7.46
N GLU A 221 13.12 9.38 7.77
CA GLU A 221 14.49 8.92 7.96
C GLU A 221 14.58 7.95 9.14
N LEU A 222 13.99 8.29 10.30
CA LEU A 222 13.92 7.39 11.44
C LEU A 222 13.30 6.06 11.03
N PHE A 223 12.07 6.06 10.52
CA PHE A 223 11.35 4.86 10.10
C PHE A 223 12.15 4.00 9.12
N THR A 224 12.70 4.63 8.09
CA THR A 224 13.48 3.90 7.08
C THR A 224 14.83 3.40 7.61
N SER A 225 15.38 4.06 8.64
CA SER A 225 16.63 3.65 9.29
C SER A 225 16.45 2.50 10.28
N LEU A 226 15.24 2.31 10.84
CA LEU A 226 14.91 1.18 11.72
C LEU A 226 14.96 -0.15 10.98
N PHE A 227 14.82 -0.14 9.64
CA PHE A 227 14.91 -1.35 8.84
C PHE A 227 16.33 -1.94 8.85
N PRO A 228 16.47 -3.26 9.02
CA PRO A 228 17.74 -3.95 8.79
C PRO A 228 18.13 -3.80 7.30
N ARG A 229 19.27 -3.16 7.00
CA ARG A 229 19.66 -2.77 5.62
C ARG A 229 20.92 -3.45 5.05
N SER A 230 21.61 -4.31 5.81
CA SER A 230 22.88 -4.89 5.35
C SER A 230 22.68 -6.09 4.41
N THR A 231 23.75 -6.78 4.06
CA THR A 231 23.75 -8.07 3.37
C THR A 231 24.61 -9.05 4.16
N GLY A 232 24.00 -9.94 4.96
CA GLY A 232 24.75 -10.93 5.76
C GLY A 232 23.87 -11.89 6.58
N SER A 233 24.46 -12.98 7.09
CA SER A 233 23.75 -14.01 7.86
C SER A 233 23.26 -13.52 9.23
N SER A 234 24.04 -12.69 9.93
CA SER A 234 23.66 -12.07 11.22
C SER A 234 22.42 -11.18 11.12
N GLN A 235 22.09 -10.72 9.92
CA GLN A 235 20.94 -9.86 9.68
C GLN A 235 19.65 -10.61 9.43
N LEU A 236 19.70 -11.85 8.91
CA LEU A 236 18.48 -12.65 8.78
C LEU A 236 17.80 -12.84 10.14
N ALA A 237 18.59 -12.93 11.22
CA ALA A 237 18.08 -12.95 12.58
C ALA A 237 17.41 -11.62 12.97
N ALA A 238 18.04 -10.48 12.66
CA ALA A 238 17.46 -9.16 12.93
C ALA A 238 16.18 -8.88 12.13
N GLU A 239 16.14 -9.27 10.84
CA GLU A 239 14.93 -9.17 10.01
C GLU A 239 13.80 -10.06 10.54
N ARG A 240 14.12 -11.27 11.01
CA ARG A 240 13.12 -12.15 11.65
C ARG A 240 12.60 -11.55 12.95
N ALA A 241 13.47 -11.06 13.83
CA ALA A 241 13.07 -10.41 15.08
C ALA A 241 12.20 -9.17 14.81
N TRP A 242 12.55 -8.36 13.80
CA TRP A 242 11.72 -7.23 13.35
C TRP A 242 10.33 -7.68 12.90
N LEU A 243 10.25 -8.74 12.09
CA LEU A 243 8.98 -9.28 11.60
C LEU A 243 8.14 -9.92 12.71
N GLU A 244 8.76 -10.55 13.69
CA GLU A 244 8.09 -11.07 14.90
C GLU A 244 7.48 -9.93 15.70
N ALA A 245 8.20 -8.82 15.90
CA ALA A 245 7.65 -7.64 16.53
C ALA A 245 6.56 -6.95 15.69
N CYS A 246 6.71 -6.90 14.37
CA CYS A 246 5.64 -6.41 13.49
C CYS A 246 4.36 -7.24 13.65
N ALA A 247 4.50 -8.55 13.87
CA ALA A 247 3.36 -9.45 14.04
C ALA A 247 2.64 -9.28 15.39
N THR A 248 3.22 -8.56 16.36
CA THR A 248 2.54 -8.20 17.63
C THR A 248 1.79 -6.88 17.53
N LEU A 249 1.91 -6.15 16.42
CA LEU A 249 1.18 -4.90 16.24
C LEU A 249 -0.34 -5.15 16.17
N PRO A 250 -1.16 -4.24 16.72
CA PRO A 250 -2.59 -4.33 16.55
C PRO A 250 -2.94 -4.26 15.06
N TRP A 251 -4.04 -4.91 14.67
CA TRP A 251 -4.57 -4.86 13.31
C TRP A 251 -6.11 -4.94 13.28
N ALA A 252 -6.76 -4.59 14.41
CA ALA A 252 -8.22 -4.64 14.55
C ALA A 252 -8.95 -3.62 13.66
N SER A 253 -8.29 -2.50 13.36
CA SER A 253 -8.78 -1.46 12.45
C SER A 253 -8.01 -1.47 11.12
N ASP A 254 -8.58 -0.89 10.07
CA ASP A 254 -7.90 -0.77 8.76
C ASP A 254 -6.60 0.06 8.85
N ASP A 255 -6.58 1.09 9.70
CA ASP A 255 -5.37 1.90 9.93
C ASP A 255 -4.29 1.09 10.65
N ASP A 256 -4.65 0.33 11.69
CA ASP A 256 -3.72 -0.54 12.40
C ASP A 256 -3.18 -1.66 11.49
N ALA A 257 -4.05 -2.27 10.68
CA ALA A 257 -3.65 -3.24 9.68
C ALA A 257 -2.70 -2.63 8.63
N SER A 258 -2.97 -1.40 8.18
CA SER A 258 -2.09 -0.69 7.25
C SER A 258 -0.70 -0.45 7.85
N ILE A 259 -0.65 -0.06 9.12
CA ILE A 259 0.61 0.12 9.87
C ILE A 259 1.41 -1.17 9.94
N LEU A 260 0.75 -2.28 10.28
CA LEU A 260 1.38 -3.60 10.33
C LEU A 260 1.98 -3.97 8.97
N VAL A 261 1.22 -3.79 7.89
CA VAL A 261 1.67 -4.05 6.53
C VAL A 261 2.89 -3.18 6.21
N GLU A 262 2.82 -1.87 6.40
CA GLU A 262 3.93 -0.95 6.14
C GLU A 262 5.20 -1.27 6.93
N ALA A 263 5.07 -1.52 8.24
CA ALA A 263 6.18 -1.88 9.10
C ALA A 263 6.86 -3.18 8.62
N SER A 264 6.07 -4.18 8.26
CA SER A 264 6.57 -5.47 7.80
C SER A 264 7.18 -5.43 6.38
N LEU A 265 6.88 -4.41 5.56
CA LEU A 265 7.50 -4.22 4.23
C LEU A 265 8.99 -3.91 4.31
N GLY A 266 9.46 -3.34 5.42
CA GLY A 266 10.86 -3.01 5.65
C GLY A 266 11.84 -4.15 5.43
N ALA A 267 11.49 -5.36 5.91
CA ALA A 267 12.30 -6.56 5.74
C ALA A 267 12.08 -7.16 4.34
N ARG A 268 12.65 -6.55 3.30
CA ARG A 268 12.34 -6.92 1.90
C ARG A 268 12.71 -8.36 1.51
N ARG A 269 13.79 -8.90 2.08
CA ARG A 269 14.38 -10.20 1.67
C ARG A 269 13.81 -11.40 2.42
N VAL A 270 13.16 -11.16 3.56
CA VAL A 270 12.58 -12.20 4.40
C VAL A 270 11.14 -11.84 4.70
N LYS A 271 10.26 -12.84 4.64
CA LYS A 271 8.95 -12.79 5.27
C LYS A 271 8.80 -14.04 6.14
N THR A 272 8.24 -13.88 7.33
CA THR A 272 7.89 -15.04 8.16
C THR A 272 6.52 -15.55 7.72
N GLN A 273 6.28 -16.86 7.90
CA GLN A 273 4.95 -17.42 7.59
C GLN A 273 3.84 -16.72 8.38
N LEU A 274 4.12 -16.30 9.63
CA LEU A 274 3.18 -15.54 10.45
C LEU A 274 2.79 -14.21 9.79
N VAL A 275 3.78 -13.41 9.37
CA VAL A 275 3.50 -12.13 8.69
C VAL A 275 2.74 -12.34 7.38
N MET A 276 3.09 -13.37 6.60
CA MET A 276 2.35 -13.70 5.38
C MET A 276 0.92 -14.16 5.68
N GLY A 277 0.69 -14.89 6.78
CA GLY A 277 -0.64 -15.23 7.27
C GLY A 277 -1.45 -13.98 7.61
N LEU A 278 -0.85 -13.04 8.34
CA LEU A 278 -1.48 -11.76 8.67
C LEU A 278 -1.80 -10.95 7.41
N TRP A 279 -0.87 -10.86 6.45
CA TRP A 279 -1.12 -10.22 5.16
C TRP A 279 -2.27 -10.87 4.40
N HIS A 280 -2.33 -12.21 4.38
CA HIS A 280 -3.45 -12.94 3.78
C HIS A 280 -4.78 -12.54 4.42
N ALA A 281 -4.88 -12.65 5.75
CA ALA A 281 -6.09 -12.29 6.49
C ALA A 281 -6.52 -10.84 6.28
N ILE A 282 -5.55 -9.91 6.29
CA ILE A 282 -5.79 -8.48 6.02
C ILE A 282 -6.32 -8.30 4.60
N SER A 283 -5.70 -8.93 3.62
CA SER A 283 -6.00 -8.72 2.20
C SER A 283 -7.38 -9.20 1.76
N VAL A 284 -7.94 -10.20 2.44
CA VAL A 284 -9.26 -10.77 2.14
C VAL A 284 -10.36 -10.25 3.07
N SER A 285 -10.01 -9.44 4.09
CA SER A 285 -10.95 -8.88 5.05
C SER A 285 -11.66 -7.64 4.50
N ALA A 286 -12.99 -7.64 4.52
CA ALA A 286 -13.79 -6.47 4.18
C ALA A 286 -13.61 -5.31 5.18
N ALA A 287 -13.14 -5.60 6.40
CA ALA A 287 -12.89 -4.59 7.43
C ALA A 287 -11.57 -3.80 7.20
N HIS A 288 -10.72 -4.24 6.27
CA HIS A 288 -9.39 -3.66 6.05
C HIS A 288 -9.13 -3.26 4.58
N PRO A 289 -10.01 -2.45 3.96
CA PRO A 289 -9.93 -2.19 2.53
C PRO A 289 -8.65 -1.46 2.09
N ARG A 290 -8.13 -0.52 2.88
CA ARG A 290 -6.88 0.19 2.55
C ARG A 290 -5.67 -0.70 2.75
N ALA A 291 -5.61 -1.43 3.86
CA ALA A 291 -4.52 -2.35 4.12
C ALA A 291 -4.46 -3.48 3.07
N ALA A 292 -5.62 -3.94 2.59
CA ALA A 292 -5.69 -4.91 1.49
C ALA A 292 -5.05 -4.39 0.19
N VAL A 293 -5.24 -3.11 -0.15
CA VAL A 293 -4.56 -2.47 -1.29
C VAL A 293 -3.05 -2.46 -1.09
N LEU A 294 -2.56 -2.14 0.12
CA LEU A 294 -1.13 -2.13 0.43
C LEU A 294 -0.49 -3.52 0.29
N VAL A 295 -1.15 -4.57 0.81
CA VAL A 295 -0.70 -5.95 0.64
C VAL A 295 -0.67 -6.30 -0.84
N SER A 296 -1.74 -6.01 -1.58
CA SER A 296 -1.87 -6.37 -3.00
C SER A 296 -0.83 -5.71 -3.89
N ARG A 297 -0.44 -4.47 -3.57
CA ARG A 297 0.66 -3.76 -4.25
C ARG A 297 2.02 -4.39 -4.01
N SER A 298 2.19 -5.04 -2.87
CA SER A 298 3.52 -5.36 -2.35
C SER A 298 3.83 -6.85 -2.35
N VAL A 299 2.82 -7.71 -2.33
CA VAL A 299 2.99 -9.17 -2.13
C VAL A 299 3.85 -9.80 -3.21
N ALA A 300 3.64 -9.43 -4.47
CA ALA A 300 4.41 -9.97 -5.59
C ALA A 300 5.84 -9.41 -5.64
N ASP A 301 6.03 -8.12 -5.35
CA ASP A 301 7.37 -7.52 -5.26
C ASP A 301 8.17 -8.08 -4.07
N ALA A 302 7.51 -8.34 -2.94
CA ALA A 302 8.11 -8.99 -1.79
C ALA A 302 8.53 -10.43 -2.15
N ALA A 303 7.66 -11.21 -2.79
CA ALA A 303 7.98 -12.57 -3.22
C ALA A 303 9.13 -12.62 -4.23
N TYR A 304 9.15 -11.67 -5.18
CA TYR A 304 10.23 -11.52 -6.16
C TYR A 304 11.59 -11.32 -5.48
N ALA A 305 11.66 -10.60 -4.35
CA ALA A 305 12.88 -10.35 -3.59
C ALA A 305 13.16 -11.37 -2.47
N TRP A 306 12.24 -12.31 -2.20
CA TRP A 306 12.31 -13.21 -1.05
C TRP A 306 13.09 -14.49 -1.38
N ASP A 307 14.08 -14.80 -0.53
CA ASP A 307 14.94 -15.95 -0.72
C ASP A 307 14.30 -17.34 -0.47
N ALA A 308 13.13 -17.40 0.16
CA ALA A 308 12.50 -18.68 0.48
C ALA A 308 11.84 -19.31 -0.76
N PRO A 309 12.03 -20.62 -1.02
CA PRO A 309 11.36 -21.31 -2.13
C PRO A 309 9.83 -21.23 -2.11
N GLU A 310 9.23 -21.21 -0.92
CA GLU A 310 7.78 -21.13 -0.71
C GLU A 310 7.17 -19.73 -0.96
N SER A 311 8.01 -18.70 -1.16
CA SER A 311 7.58 -17.31 -1.32
C SER A 311 6.58 -17.14 -2.46
N GLN A 312 6.87 -17.73 -3.62
CA GLN A 312 6.02 -17.68 -4.81
C GLN A 312 4.67 -18.32 -4.53
N VAL A 313 4.66 -19.50 -3.90
CA VAL A 313 3.44 -20.27 -3.60
C VAL A 313 2.52 -19.48 -2.66
N VAL A 314 3.09 -18.92 -1.59
CA VAL A 314 2.35 -18.13 -0.62
C VAL A 314 1.80 -16.84 -1.25
N ALA A 315 2.61 -16.15 -2.04
CA ALA A 315 2.19 -14.93 -2.72
C ALA A 315 1.13 -15.19 -3.81
N GLU A 316 1.21 -16.32 -4.51
CA GLU A 316 0.17 -16.77 -5.44
C GLU A 316 -1.16 -17.05 -4.72
N VAL A 317 -1.14 -17.71 -3.56
CA VAL A 317 -2.35 -17.91 -2.72
C VAL A 317 -2.99 -16.58 -2.37
N ILE A 318 -2.22 -15.63 -1.82
CA ILE A 318 -2.73 -14.31 -1.44
C ILE A 318 -3.32 -13.58 -2.66
N THR A 319 -2.59 -13.60 -3.78
CA THR A 319 -3.01 -12.92 -5.02
C THR A 319 -4.32 -13.49 -5.57
N VAL A 320 -4.47 -14.82 -5.59
CA VAL A 320 -5.71 -15.50 -6.01
C VAL A 320 -6.88 -15.15 -5.08
N ASP A 321 -6.67 -15.22 -3.77
CA ASP A 321 -7.74 -14.99 -2.80
C ASP A 321 -8.17 -13.51 -2.81
N VAL A 322 -7.23 -12.57 -2.94
CA VAL A 322 -7.52 -11.14 -3.13
C VAL A 322 -8.39 -10.91 -4.36
N MET A 323 -8.01 -11.49 -5.51
CA MET A 323 -8.77 -11.36 -6.76
C MET A 323 -10.20 -11.90 -6.62
N ALA A 324 -10.40 -12.95 -5.82
CA ALA A 324 -11.69 -13.56 -5.59
C ALA A 324 -12.59 -12.78 -4.62
N SER A 325 -12.04 -12.27 -3.51
CA SER A 325 -12.86 -11.82 -2.37
C SER A 325 -12.62 -10.39 -1.89
N SER A 326 -11.56 -9.71 -2.34
CA SER A 326 -11.24 -8.37 -1.83
C SER A 326 -12.01 -7.25 -2.54
N ASN A 327 -11.76 -6.00 -2.17
CA ASN A 327 -12.31 -4.82 -2.84
C ASN A 327 -11.66 -4.61 -4.22
N TRP A 328 -12.32 -3.85 -5.10
CA TRP A 328 -11.90 -3.67 -6.49
C TRP A 328 -10.46 -3.16 -6.63
N ALA A 329 -10.03 -2.19 -5.81
CA ALA A 329 -8.69 -1.61 -5.91
C ALA A 329 -7.61 -2.63 -5.54
N ALA A 330 -7.86 -3.47 -4.53
CA ALA A 330 -6.96 -4.55 -4.16
C ALA A 330 -6.82 -5.59 -5.28
N ARG A 331 -7.93 -5.96 -5.94
CA ARG A 331 -7.93 -6.89 -7.08
C ARG A 331 -7.06 -6.39 -8.23
N GLU A 332 -7.16 -5.11 -8.57
CA GLU A 332 -6.35 -4.51 -9.64
C GLU A 332 -4.85 -4.59 -9.33
N HIS A 333 -4.46 -4.22 -8.10
CA HIS A 333 -3.06 -4.26 -7.71
C HIS A 333 -2.49 -5.68 -7.65
N ALA A 334 -3.30 -6.64 -7.21
CA ALA A 334 -2.94 -8.05 -7.24
C ALA A 334 -2.70 -8.53 -8.68
N ALA A 335 -3.55 -8.12 -9.64
CA ALA A 335 -3.38 -8.44 -11.04
C ALA A 335 -2.09 -7.85 -11.63
N TYR A 336 -1.78 -6.58 -11.37
CA TYR A 336 -0.52 -5.98 -11.84
C TYR A 336 0.74 -6.68 -11.31
N GLY A 337 0.64 -7.35 -10.16
CA GLY A 337 1.74 -8.13 -9.57
C GLY A 337 2.04 -9.45 -10.27
N LEU A 338 1.19 -9.97 -11.16
CA LEU A 338 1.34 -11.32 -11.73
C LEU A 338 2.68 -11.55 -12.42
N ARG A 339 3.17 -10.57 -13.20
CA ARG A 339 4.48 -10.66 -13.87
C ARG A 339 5.63 -10.87 -12.88
N ARG A 340 5.53 -10.26 -11.69
CA ARG A 340 6.54 -10.40 -10.62
C ARG A 340 6.48 -11.77 -9.97
N LEU A 341 5.29 -12.38 -9.84
CA LEU A 341 5.16 -13.76 -9.34
C LEU A 341 5.81 -14.79 -10.26
N ALA A 342 5.93 -14.53 -11.56
CA ALA A 342 6.61 -15.41 -12.51
C ALA A 342 8.15 -15.23 -12.50
N ARG A 343 8.70 -14.45 -11.57
CA ARG A 343 10.13 -14.12 -11.52
C ARG A 343 10.66 -14.10 -10.09
N ARG A 344 11.97 -14.21 -9.95
CA ARG A 344 12.70 -14.02 -8.68
C ARG A 344 14.01 -13.29 -8.94
N SER A 345 14.42 -12.42 -8.02
CA SER A 345 15.75 -11.82 -8.03
C SER A 345 16.65 -12.52 -7.03
N ARG A 346 17.78 -13.07 -7.49
CA ARG A 346 18.80 -13.66 -6.62
C ARG A 346 20.16 -13.10 -6.98
N GLY A 347 20.79 -12.37 -6.06
CA GLY A 347 22.09 -11.75 -6.30
C GLY A 347 22.10 -10.75 -7.46
N GLY A 348 20.96 -10.12 -7.77
CA GLY A 348 20.81 -9.22 -8.92
C GLY A 348 20.47 -9.92 -10.25
N VAL A 349 20.36 -11.25 -10.27
CA VAL A 349 19.95 -12.01 -11.45
C VAL A 349 18.45 -12.30 -11.39
N ASP A 350 17.74 -12.03 -12.49
CA ASP A 350 16.33 -12.37 -12.67
C ASP A 350 16.18 -13.82 -13.13
N GLU A 351 15.72 -14.67 -12.22
CA GLU A 351 15.32 -16.05 -12.47
C GLU A 351 13.84 -16.10 -12.90
N LYS A 352 13.53 -16.86 -13.95
CA LYS A 352 12.15 -17.16 -14.35
C LYS A 352 11.63 -18.33 -13.53
N LEU A 353 10.47 -18.16 -12.92
CA LEU A 353 9.77 -19.21 -12.17
C LEU A 353 8.68 -19.86 -13.05
N PRO A 354 8.15 -21.04 -12.65
CA PRO A 354 6.96 -21.59 -13.27
C PRO A 354 5.81 -20.57 -13.25
N PRO A 355 4.98 -20.49 -14.32
CA PRO A 355 3.85 -19.58 -14.36
C PRO A 355 2.90 -19.78 -13.16
N PRO A 356 2.38 -18.70 -12.55
CA PRO A 356 1.39 -18.79 -11.50
C PRO A 356 0.01 -19.10 -12.09
N SER A 357 -0.18 -20.31 -12.65
CA SER A 357 -1.34 -20.68 -13.48
C SER A 357 -2.68 -20.46 -12.78
N THR A 358 -2.76 -20.59 -11.46
CA THR A 358 -4.02 -20.33 -10.73
C THR A 358 -4.37 -18.84 -10.75
N ALA A 359 -3.36 -17.98 -10.55
CA ALA A 359 -3.54 -16.53 -10.57
C ALA A 359 -3.76 -15.99 -11.99
N ILE A 360 -3.09 -16.57 -12.99
CA ILE A 360 -3.34 -16.30 -14.42
C ILE A 360 -4.80 -16.60 -14.76
N LEU A 361 -5.30 -17.79 -14.40
CA LEU A 361 -6.70 -18.16 -14.67
C LEU A 361 -7.68 -17.20 -13.96
N ALA A 362 -7.42 -16.85 -12.70
CA ALA A 362 -8.27 -15.92 -11.96
C ALA A 362 -8.34 -14.53 -12.63
N ALA A 363 -7.21 -13.99 -13.08
CA ALA A 363 -7.18 -12.73 -13.83
C ALA A 363 -7.88 -12.85 -15.19
N LEU A 364 -7.68 -13.95 -15.93
CA LEU A 364 -8.40 -14.15 -17.19
C LEU A 364 -9.92 -14.22 -16.98
N VAL A 365 -10.40 -14.88 -15.93
CA VAL A 365 -11.83 -14.87 -15.58
C VAL A 365 -12.32 -13.45 -15.32
N LEU A 366 -11.58 -12.64 -14.53
CA LEU A 366 -11.91 -11.23 -14.30
C LEU A 366 -11.87 -10.38 -15.58
N SER A 367 -11.00 -10.70 -16.53
CA SER A 367 -10.96 -10.02 -17.84
C SER A 367 -12.24 -10.26 -18.67
N GLN A 368 -12.98 -11.33 -18.38
CA GLN A 368 -14.23 -11.65 -19.06
C GLN A 368 -15.47 -11.15 -18.31
N ASP A 369 -15.34 -10.76 -17.04
CA ASP A 369 -16.46 -10.35 -16.19
C ASP A 369 -16.79 -8.86 -16.37
N PRO A 370 -17.95 -8.49 -16.96
CA PRO A 370 -18.34 -7.08 -17.12
C PRO A 370 -18.44 -6.31 -15.79
N ALA A 371 -18.64 -6.98 -14.65
CA ALA A 371 -18.66 -6.34 -13.34
C ALA A 371 -17.26 -5.89 -12.87
N ALA A 372 -16.18 -6.41 -13.48
CA ALA A 372 -14.81 -6.05 -13.14
C ALA A 372 -14.34 -4.72 -13.75
N GLY A 373 -15.13 -4.12 -14.65
CA GLY A 373 -14.87 -2.83 -15.27
C GLY A 373 -15.24 -2.76 -16.75
N ASP A 374 -14.96 -1.61 -17.38
CA ASP A 374 -15.10 -1.46 -18.83
C ASP A 374 -14.14 -2.40 -19.60
N SER A 375 -14.33 -2.51 -20.93
CA SER A 375 -13.52 -3.38 -21.78
C SER A 375 -12.02 -3.08 -21.70
N TRP A 376 -11.65 -1.81 -21.58
CA TRP A 376 -10.27 -1.40 -21.45
C TRP A 376 -9.65 -1.90 -20.16
N LYS A 377 -10.27 -1.58 -19.03
CA LYS A 377 -9.81 -1.97 -17.70
C LYS A 377 -9.71 -3.49 -17.59
N ARG A 378 -10.70 -4.21 -18.11
CA ARG A 378 -10.68 -5.68 -18.13
C ARG A 378 -9.50 -6.23 -18.94
N LEU A 379 -9.25 -5.68 -20.12
CA LEU A 379 -8.11 -6.05 -20.96
C LEU A 379 -6.77 -5.67 -20.31
N TYR A 380 -6.63 -4.42 -19.86
CA TYR A 380 -5.36 -3.85 -19.41
C TYR A 380 -4.94 -4.34 -18.04
N VAL A 381 -5.87 -4.35 -17.08
CA VAL A 381 -5.55 -4.71 -15.71
C VAL A 381 -5.40 -6.22 -15.59
N TYR A 382 -6.39 -6.96 -16.08
CA TYR A 382 -6.45 -8.40 -15.85
C TYR A 382 -5.89 -9.20 -17.02
N GLY A 383 -6.34 -8.93 -18.25
CA GLY A 383 -5.92 -9.65 -19.44
C GLY A 383 -4.41 -9.58 -19.69
N PHE A 384 -3.88 -8.37 -19.91
CA PHE A 384 -2.46 -8.14 -20.19
C PHE A 384 -1.56 -8.57 -19.03
N SER A 385 -1.95 -8.34 -17.77
CA SER A 385 -1.15 -8.81 -16.65
C SER A 385 -1.08 -10.35 -16.57
N ALA A 386 -2.16 -11.04 -16.93
CA ALA A 386 -2.15 -12.50 -17.05
C ALA A 386 -1.22 -12.97 -18.18
N LEU A 387 -1.30 -12.33 -19.35
CA LEU A 387 -0.43 -12.65 -20.50
C LEU A 387 1.06 -12.42 -20.19
N GLU A 388 1.41 -11.33 -19.51
CA GLU A 388 2.79 -11.03 -19.11
C GLU A 388 3.38 -12.06 -18.14
N ALA A 389 2.53 -12.81 -17.42
CA ALA A 389 2.93 -13.85 -16.49
C ALA A 389 2.99 -15.25 -17.12
N MET A 390 2.49 -15.42 -18.36
CA MET A 390 2.56 -16.69 -19.08
C MET A 390 3.97 -16.97 -19.59
N ALA A 391 4.33 -18.25 -19.68
CA ALA A 391 5.57 -18.67 -20.32
C ALA A 391 5.56 -18.39 -21.84
N ALA A 392 4.39 -18.60 -22.49
CA ALA A 392 4.18 -18.38 -23.91
C ALA A 392 2.81 -17.72 -24.13
N PRO A 393 2.72 -16.37 -24.09
CA PRO A 393 1.46 -15.69 -24.31
C PRO A 393 1.01 -15.83 -25.78
N PRO A 394 -0.31 -15.93 -26.06
CA PRO A 394 -0.85 -16.03 -27.42
C PRO A 394 -0.56 -14.79 -28.29
N PHE A 395 -0.36 -13.64 -27.66
CA PHE A 395 0.04 -12.39 -28.31
C PHE A 395 0.72 -11.47 -27.29
N VAL A 396 1.48 -10.50 -27.78
CA VAL A 396 2.22 -9.56 -26.95
C VAL A 396 1.28 -8.49 -26.41
N PRO A 397 1.24 -8.25 -25.09
CA PRO A 397 0.50 -7.15 -24.49
C PRO A 397 0.99 -5.78 -25.00
N ASP A 398 0.08 -4.98 -25.54
CA ASP A 398 0.35 -3.62 -25.98
C ASP A 398 -0.35 -2.62 -25.07
N ARG A 399 0.42 -2.07 -24.11
CA ARG A 399 -0.09 -1.09 -23.15
C ARG A 399 -0.20 0.34 -23.71
N THR A 400 0.07 0.54 -25.01
CA THR A 400 -0.02 1.85 -25.66
C THR A 400 -1.37 2.11 -26.33
N ILE A 401 -2.23 1.09 -26.43
CA ILE A 401 -3.58 1.18 -27.01
C ILE A 401 -4.44 2.19 -26.22
N ALA A 402 -5.03 3.17 -26.92
CA ALA A 402 -5.88 4.17 -26.30
C ALA A 402 -7.09 3.54 -25.55
N PRO A 403 -7.49 4.10 -24.38
CA PRO A 403 -8.48 3.46 -23.52
C PRO A 403 -9.82 3.14 -24.17
N SER A 404 -10.36 4.04 -24.97
CA SER A 404 -11.71 3.87 -25.55
C SER A 404 -11.66 3.63 -27.07
N GLY A 405 -10.53 3.16 -27.59
CA GLY A 405 -10.33 2.96 -29.03
C GLY A 405 -10.87 1.62 -29.55
N PRO A 406 -11.22 1.53 -30.85
CA PRO A 406 -11.62 0.28 -31.48
C PRO A 406 -10.55 -0.82 -31.39
N ALA A 407 -9.27 -0.43 -31.31
CA ALA A 407 -8.16 -1.35 -31.09
C ALA A 407 -8.21 -2.05 -29.72
N ALA A 408 -8.65 -1.37 -28.66
CA ALA A 408 -8.79 -1.98 -27.33
C ALA A 408 -9.93 -3.00 -27.33
N ALA A 409 -11.06 -2.68 -27.96
CA ALA A 409 -12.18 -3.60 -28.13
C ALA A 409 -11.78 -4.83 -28.95
N ALA A 410 -11.16 -4.64 -30.11
CA ALA A 410 -10.69 -5.74 -30.95
C ALA A 410 -9.72 -6.68 -30.22
N ARG A 411 -8.81 -6.11 -29.40
CA ARG A 411 -7.88 -6.90 -28.60
C ARG A 411 -8.56 -7.63 -27.44
N ALA A 412 -9.56 -7.03 -26.82
CA ALA A 412 -10.38 -7.69 -25.80
C ALA A 412 -11.16 -8.87 -26.40
N ASP A 413 -11.71 -8.72 -27.60
CA ASP A 413 -12.43 -9.78 -28.32
C ASP A 413 -11.49 -10.92 -28.76
N GLU A 414 -10.28 -10.60 -29.19
CA GLU A 414 -9.23 -11.58 -29.46
C GLU A 414 -8.87 -12.38 -28.19
N LEU A 415 -8.65 -11.70 -27.07
CA LEU A 415 -8.38 -12.34 -25.78
C LEU A 415 -9.54 -13.25 -25.36
N ALA A 416 -10.78 -12.78 -25.50
CA ALA A 416 -11.97 -13.54 -25.14
C ALA A 416 -12.10 -14.83 -25.95
N ARG A 417 -11.93 -14.75 -27.29
CA ARG A 417 -11.95 -15.94 -28.17
C ARG A 417 -10.85 -16.92 -27.84
N TRP A 418 -9.63 -16.42 -27.62
CA TRP A 418 -8.51 -17.26 -27.21
C TRP A 418 -8.80 -17.94 -25.87
N PHE A 419 -9.30 -17.20 -24.87
CA PHE A 419 -9.59 -17.73 -23.54
C PHE A 419 -10.65 -18.84 -23.61
N VAL A 420 -11.74 -18.65 -24.34
CA VAL A 420 -12.78 -19.68 -24.54
C VAL A 420 -12.18 -20.95 -25.13
N THR A 421 -11.31 -20.82 -26.14
CA THR A 421 -10.66 -21.95 -26.82
C THR A 421 -9.71 -22.72 -25.91
N ASN A 422 -9.01 -22.02 -25.00
CA ASN A 422 -7.94 -22.59 -24.18
C ASN A 422 -8.34 -22.84 -22.71
N ARG A 423 -9.59 -22.53 -22.34
CA ARG A 423 -10.07 -22.55 -20.96
C ARG A 423 -9.85 -23.90 -20.27
N ALA A 424 -10.18 -25.00 -20.94
CA ALA A 424 -10.02 -26.34 -20.37
C ALA A 424 -8.54 -26.66 -20.03
N SER A 425 -7.60 -26.24 -20.88
CA SER A 425 -6.17 -26.41 -20.62
C SER A 425 -5.72 -25.57 -19.41
N LEU A 426 -6.14 -24.30 -19.35
CA LEU A 426 -5.83 -23.41 -18.24
C LEU A 426 -6.42 -23.91 -16.91
N GLU A 427 -7.64 -24.46 -16.93
CA GLU A 427 -8.27 -25.08 -15.77
C GLU A 427 -7.55 -26.35 -15.32
N ALA A 428 -7.03 -27.16 -16.25
CA ALA A 428 -6.22 -28.33 -15.93
C ALA A 428 -4.89 -27.94 -15.27
N GLU A 429 -4.18 -26.94 -15.82
CA GLU A 429 -2.96 -26.39 -15.23
C GLU A 429 -3.20 -25.79 -13.83
N SER A 430 -4.25 -24.99 -13.69
CA SER A 430 -4.69 -24.42 -12.40
C SER A 430 -5.00 -25.53 -11.39
N THR A 431 -5.69 -26.59 -11.80
CA THR A 431 -6.00 -27.74 -10.94
C THR A 431 -4.74 -28.47 -10.50
N ALA A 432 -3.77 -28.67 -11.40
CA ALA A 432 -2.47 -29.24 -11.04
C ALA A 432 -1.72 -28.35 -10.04
N ARG A 433 -1.71 -27.03 -10.25
CA ARG A 433 -1.06 -26.04 -9.38
C ARG A 433 -1.72 -25.94 -8.00
N LYS A 434 -3.05 -26.04 -7.90
CA LYS A 434 -3.80 -26.01 -6.62
C LYS A 434 -3.33 -27.06 -5.62
N LYS A 435 -2.85 -28.22 -6.09
CA LYS A 435 -2.28 -29.26 -5.20
C LYS A 435 -1.10 -28.74 -4.36
N THR A 436 -0.34 -27.77 -4.89
CA THR A 436 0.74 -27.08 -4.18
C THR A 436 0.23 -25.89 -3.36
N LEU A 437 -0.79 -25.18 -3.85
CA LEU A 437 -1.33 -23.98 -3.18
C LEU A 437 -2.17 -24.30 -1.95
N ASP A 438 -2.99 -25.36 -1.99
CA ASP A 438 -3.95 -25.67 -0.91
C ASP A 438 -3.29 -25.95 0.45
N PRO A 439 -2.17 -26.69 0.54
CA PRO A 439 -1.42 -26.82 1.79
C PRO A 439 -0.95 -25.46 2.33
N ALA A 440 -0.43 -24.59 1.47
CA ALA A 440 0.02 -23.26 1.87
C ALA A 440 -1.15 -22.39 2.35
N ARG A 441 -2.29 -22.40 1.64
CA ARG A 441 -3.51 -21.69 2.05
C ARG A 441 -3.97 -22.13 3.44
N ARG A 442 -4.03 -23.45 3.69
CA ARG A 442 -4.39 -24.00 5.01
C ARG A 442 -3.40 -23.55 6.10
N ALA A 443 -2.10 -23.55 5.81
CA ALA A 443 -1.08 -23.10 6.75
C ALA A 443 -1.25 -21.62 7.13
N LEU A 444 -1.51 -20.75 6.15
CA LEU A 444 -1.75 -19.32 6.39
C LEU A 444 -2.99 -19.11 7.29
N GLN A 445 -4.10 -19.80 6.98
CA GLN A 445 -5.33 -19.71 7.76
C GLN A 445 -5.14 -20.21 9.21
N GLN A 446 -4.41 -21.30 9.40
CA GLN A 446 -4.13 -21.84 10.74
C GLN A 446 -3.27 -20.89 11.58
N LEU A 447 -2.27 -20.24 10.95
CA LEU A 447 -1.41 -19.27 11.63
C LEU A 447 -2.20 -18.06 12.14
N VAL A 448 -3.11 -17.54 11.32
CA VAL A 448 -3.98 -16.42 11.70
C VAL A 448 -4.92 -16.82 12.83
N PHE A 449 -5.55 -17.99 12.73
CA PHE A 449 -6.42 -18.50 13.79
C PHE A 449 -5.67 -18.57 15.13
N ASN A 450 -4.43 -19.06 15.12
CA ASN A 450 -3.59 -19.14 16.31
C ASN A 450 -3.18 -17.76 16.83
N ALA A 451 -2.84 -16.82 15.95
CA ALA A 451 -2.46 -15.45 16.31
C ALA A 451 -3.64 -14.69 16.95
N SER A 452 -4.82 -14.76 16.33
CA SER A 452 -6.05 -14.11 16.82
C SER A 452 -6.51 -14.62 18.18
N ARG A 453 -6.14 -15.85 18.58
CA ARG A 453 -6.40 -16.38 19.92
C ARG A 453 -5.43 -15.88 20.99
N ARG A 454 -4.23 -15.45 20.61
CA ARG A 454 -3.21 -14.94 21.54
C ARG A 454 -3.38 -13.46 21.85
N GLY A 455 -4.02 -12.72 20.95
CA GLY A 455 -4.32 -11.28 21.11
C GLY A 455 -5.68 -10.98 21.76
N ARG A 456 -6.34 -11.97 22.38
CA ARG A 456 -7.56 -11.79 23.18
C ARG A 456 -7.30 -12.03 24.65
#